data_AF-A0A0J6YA15-F1
#
_entry.id   AF-A0A0J6YA15-F1
#
_cell.length_a   1.000
_cell.length_b   1.000
_cell.length_c   1.000
_cell.angle_alpha   90.00
_cell.angle_beta   90.00
_cell.angle_gamma   90.00
#
_symmetry.space_group_name_H-M   'P 1'
#
loop_
_entity.id
_entity.type
_entity.pdbx_description
1 polymer ?
#
loop_
_entity_poly.entity_id
_entity_poly.type
_entity_poly.pdbx_seq_one_letter_code
_entity_poly.pdbx_strand_id
1 'polypeptide(L)'
;MAESDRFSNAWTDLGEPGTPARDAATPKFISDTLDWIGRAQPMLDQHPDVDPFFRRSLQRFIDDLHLLVVDLRPGPLTSYAKALYADGVGAYSGPLHICDGLGIKW
;
A
#
# COMPACT_ATOMS: atom_id res chain seq x y z
N MET A 1 4.43 2.89 8.07
CA MET A 1 4.14 1.58 7.45
C MET A 1 3.08 0.81 8.23
N ALA A 2 3.20 0.66 9.55
CA ALA A 2 2.18 0.09 10.44
C ALA A 2 0.72 0.47 10.12
N GLU A 3 0.46 1.75 9.83
CA GLU A 3 -0.86 2.24 9.48
C GLU A 3 -1.37 1.65 8.15
N SER A 4 -0.51 1.57 7.14
CA SER A 4 -0.81 0.97 5.84
C SER A 4 -1.08 -0.52 5.96
N ASP A 5 -0.27 -1.23 6.74
CA ASP A 5 -0.50 -2.64 7.03
C ASP A 5 -1.84 -2.85 7.73
N ARG A 6 -2.19 -2.00 8.70
CA ARG A 6 -3.46 -2.11 9.42
C ARG A 6 -4.67 -2.01 8.50
N PHE A 7 -4.75 -1.00 7.64
CA PHE A 7 -5.92 -0.86 6.75
C PHE A 7 -5.89 -1.86 5.60
N SER A 8 -4.71 -2.23 5.11
CA SER A 8 -4.56 -3.23 4.06
C SER A 8 -4.98 -4.60 4.56
N ASN A 9 -4.54 -5.00 5.75
CA ASN A 9 -4.91 -6.25 6.39
C ASN A 9 -6.40 -6.28 6.73
N ALA A 10 -6.93 -5.20 7.30
CA ALA A 10 -8.37 -5.10 7.60
C ALA A 10 -9.24 -5.23 6.34
N TRP A 11 -8.75 -4.78 5.18
CA TRP A 11 -9.41 -5.00 3.90
C TRP A 11 -9.20 -6.45 3.43
N THR A 12 -7.96 -6.99 3.47
CA THR A 12 -7.61 -8.35 3.00
C THR A 12 -8.31 -9.47 3.75
N ASP A 13 -8.47 -9.32 5.05
CA ASP A 13 -9.01 -10.34 5.96
C ASP A 13 -10.52 -10.57 5.79
N LEU A 14 -11.22 -9.69 5.05
CA LEU A 14 -12.64 -9.83 4.72
C LEU A 14 -12.92 -10.89 3.65
N GLY A 15 -11.89 -11.58 3.17
CA GLY A 15 -11.98 -12.66 2.19
C GLY A 15 -11.78 -12.18 0.75
N GLU A 16 -12.19 -13.01 -0.20
CA GLU A 16 -11.91 -12.77 -1.63
C GLU A 16 -12.58 -11.48 -2.14
N PRO A 17 -11.96 -10.78 -3.12
CA PRO A 17 -12.59 -9.67 -3.81
C PRO A 17 -13.93 -10.02 -4.46
N GLY A 18 -14.90 -9.10 -4.39
CA GLY A 18 -16.26 -9.33 -4.88
C GLY A 18 -17.20 -10.01 -3.89
N THR A 19 -16.73 -10.33 -2.68
CA THR A 19 -17.62 -10.75 -1.59
C THR A 19 -18.32 -9.53 -0.98
N PRO A 20 -19.56 -9.66 -0.46
CA PRO A 20 -20.30 -8.51 0.09
C PRO A 20 -19.54 -7.74 1.18
N ALA A 21 -18.84 -8.43 2.06
CA ALA A 21 -18.04 -7.81 3.12
C ALA A 21 -16.86 -7.02 2.54
N ARG A 22 -16.13 -7.60 1.59
CA ARG A 22 -15.00 -6.95 0.93
C ARG A 22 -15.42 -5.73 0.12
N ASP A 23 -16.53 -5.86 -0.60
CA ASP A 23 -17.10 -4.79 -1.42
C ASP A 23 -17.58 -3.60 -0.59
N ALA A 24 -18.22 -3.87 0.55
CA ALA A 24 -18.65 -2.83 1.49
C ALA A 24 -17.46 -2.07 2.11
N ALA A 25 -16.31 -2.73 2.30
CA ALA A 25 -15.12 -2.13 2.87
C ALA A 25 -14.24 -1.39 1.85
N THR A 26 -14.36 -1.69 0.56
CA THR A 26 -13.53 -1.11 -0.51
C THR A 26 -13.52 0.43 -0.51
N PRO A 27 -14.65 1.15 -0.38
CA PRO A 27 -14.62 2.62 -0.32
C PRO A 27 -13.77 3.17 0.83
N LYS A 28 -13.81 2.50 2.00
CA LYS A 28 -12.98 2.89 3.14
C LYS A 28 -11.51 2.60 2.89
N PHE A 29 -11.17 1.43 2.33
CA PHE A 29 -9.80 1.10 1.96
C PHE A 29 -9.21 2.13 0.98
N ILE A 30 -9.98 2.55 -0.03
CA ILE A 30 -9.57 3.60 -0.99
C ILE A 30 -9.29 4.91 -0.26
N SER A 31 -10.23 5.37 0.57
CA SER A 31 -10.09 6.63 1.31
C SER A 31 -8.89 6.63 2.26
N ASP A 32 -8.72 5.56 3.05
CA ASP A 32 -7.61 5.43 4.00
C ASP A 32 -6.26 5.38 3.26
N THR A 33 -6.20 4.69 2.13
CA THR A 33 -4.98 4.60 1.32
C THR A 33 -4.60 5.95 0.73
N LEU A 34 -5.56 6.69 0.16
CA LEU A 34 -5.30 8.02 -0.42
C LEU A 34 -4.87 9.04 0.65
N ASP A 35 -5.50 9.01 1.84
CA ASP A 35 -5.08 9.85 2.97
C ASP A 35 -3.65 9.52 3.40
N TRP A 36 -3.33 8.22 3.53
CA TRP A 36 -1.99 7.78 3.89
C TRP A 36 -0.95 8.22 2.85
N ILE A 37 -1.23 8.06 1.55
CA ILE A 37 -0.36 8.53 0.46
C ILE A 37 -0.13 10.04 0.57
N GLY A 38 -1.20 10.82 0.79
CA GLY A 38 -1.13 12.28 0.91
C GLY A 38 -0.23 12.74 2.07
N ARG A 39 -0.06 11.91 3.10
CA ARG A 39 0.87 12.17 4.22
C ARG A 39 2.26 11.56 4.02
N ALA A 40 2.35 10.39 3.38
CA ALA A 40 3.60 9.65 3.20
C ALA A 40 4.50 10.28 2.12
N GLN A 41 3.92 10.71 0.99
CA GLN A 41 4.68 11.27 -0.12
C GLN A 41 5.47 12.53 0.30
N PRO A 42 4.89 13.53 0.97
CA PRO A 42 5.64 14.71 1.41
C PRO A 42 6.78 14.37 2.38
N MET A 43 6.60 13.35 3.24
CA MET A 43 7.67 12.90 4.14
C MET A 43 8.84 12.33 3.36
N LEU A 44 8.58 11.50 2.33
CA LEU A 44 9.64 10.96 1.48
C LEU A 44 10.35 12.06 0.68
N ASP A 45 9.60 13.03 0.15
CA ASP A 45 10.13 14.14 -0.64
C ASP A 45 11.03 15.08 0.19
N GLN A 46 10.71 15.26 1.48
CA GLN A 46 11.50 16.08 2.40
C GLN A 46 12.85 15.47 2.80
N HIS A 47 13.06 14.19 2.51
CA HIS A 47 14.26 13.44 2.89
C HIS A 47 15.00 12.88 1.67
N PRO A 48 15.53 13.74 0.78
CA PRO A 48 16.17 13.28 -0.45
C PRO A 48 17.50 12.55 -0.23
N ASP A 49 18.07 12.67 0.98
CA ASP A 49 19.38 12.17 1.43
C ASP A 49 19.32 10.80 2.14
N VAL A 50 18.12 10.25 2.36
CA VAL A 50 17.98 8.87 2.87
C VAL A 50 18.56 7.85 1.88
N ASP A 51 18.79 6.63 2.37
CA ASP A 51 19.34 5.54 1.57
C ASP A 51 18.65 5.46 0.19
N PRO A 52 19.39 5.50 -0.93
CA PRO A 52 18.79 5.56 -2.26
C PRO A 52 17.94 4.34 -2.63
N PHE A 53 18.22 3.18 -2.04
CA PHE A 53 17.40 1.99 -2.25
C PHE A 53 16.12 2.05 -1.42
N PHE A 54 16.19 2.48 -0.15
CA PHE A 54 15.02 2.77 0.68
C PHE A 54 14.10 3.77 -0.01
N ARG A 55 14.64 4.89 -0.48
CA ARG A 55 13.86 5.94 -1.13
C ARG A 55 13.12 5.43 -2.37
N ARG A 56 13.83 4.74 -3.27
CA ARG A 56 13.24 4.22 -4.52
C ARG A 56 12.19 3.14 -4.28
N SER A 57 12.45 2.23 -3.33
CA SER A 57 11.51 1.15 -3.02
C SER A 57 10.26 1.67 -2.29
N LEU A 58 10.41 2.64 -1.39
CA LEU A 58 9.26 3.29 -0.76
C LEU A 58 8.44 4.13 -1.76
N GLN A 59 9.10 4.87 -2.65
CA GLN A 59 8.40 5.62 -3.72
C GLN A 59 7.58 4.67 -4.57
N ARG A 60 8.18 3.57 -5.04
CA ARG A 60 7.47 2.56 -5.83
C ARG A 60 6.25 2.01 -5.09
N PHE A 61 6.38 1.67 -3.81
CA PHE A 61 5.25 1.19 -3.02
C PHE A 61 4.11 2.22 -2.92
N ILE A 62 4.44 3.50 -2.71
CA ILE A 62 3.45 4.59 -2.67
C ILE A 62 2.73 4.70 -4.03
N ASP A 63 3.49 4.69 -5.13
CA ASP A 63 2.95 4.80 -6.48
C ASP A 63 2.07 3.61 -6.85
N ASP A 64 2.49 2.38 -6.51
CA ASP A 64 1.74 1.15 -6.80
C ASP A 64 0.43 1.10 -6.01
N LEU A 65 0.42 1.55 -4.74
CA LEU A 65 -0.81 1.70 -3.97
C LEU A 65 -1.73 2.76 -4.58
N HIS A 66 -1.17 3.89 -5.02
CA HIS A 66 -1.94 4.94 -5.67
C HIS A 66 -2.61 4.42 -6.95
N LEU A 67 -1.84 3.76 -7.83
CA LEU A 67 -2.33 3.14 -9.07
C LEU A 67 -3.42 2.09 -8.80
N LEU A 68 -3.28 1.31 -7.74
CA LEU A 68 -4.31 0.36 -7.34
C LEU A 68 -5.62 1.07 -7.00
N VAL A 69 -5.59 2.06 -6.11
CA VAL A 69 -6.82 2.62 -5.52
C VAL A 69 -7.54 3.63 -6.42
N VAL A 70 -6.88 4.21 -7.42
CA VAL A 70 -7.55 5.10 -8.40
C VAL A 70 -8.53 4.35 -9.29
N ASP A 71 -8.28 3.07 -9.58
CA ASP A 71 -9.13 2.24 -10.42
C ASP A 71 -9.96 1.21 -9.63
N LEU A 72 -9.70 1.08 -8.33
CA LEU A 72 -10.38 0.11 -7.48
C LEU A 72 -11.86 0.45 -7.31
N ARG A 73 -12.71 -0.57 -7.43
CA ARG A 73 -14.17 -0.48 -7.25
C ARG A 73 -14.67 -1.73 -6.52
N PRO A 74 -15.81 -1.65 -5.80
CA PRO A 74 -16.49 -2.83 -5.30
C PRO A 74 -16.75 -3.84 -6.44
N GLY A 75 -16.56 -5.13 -6.15
CA GLY A 75 -16.66 -6.24 -7.10
C GLY A 75 -15.36 -7.04 -7.21
N PRO A 76 -15.33 -8.04 -8.11
CA PRO A 76 -14.13 -8.83 -8.36
C PRO A 76 -12.97 -7.95 -8.85
N LEU A 77 -11.76 -8.20 -8.37
CA LEU A 77 -10.57 -7.55 -8.93
C LEU A 77 -10.34 -8.00 -10.37
N THR A 78 -10.03 -7.05 -11.23
CA THR A 78 -9.48 -7.31 -12.57
C THR A 78 -8.12 -7.99 -12.47
N SER A 79 -7.68 -8.66 -13.53
CA SER A 79 -6.33 -9.24 -13.59
C SER A 79 -5.24 -8.17 -13.39
N TYR A 80 -5.45 -6.97 -13.92
CA TYR A 80 -4.58 -5.83 -13.74
C TYR A 80 -4.48 -5.39 -12.26
N ALA A 81 -5.62 -5.21 -11.58
CA ALA A 81 -5.61 -4.82 -10.17
C ALA A 81 -4.97 -5.88 -9.26
N LYS A 82 -5.17 -7.18 -9.56
CA LYS A 82 -4.47 -8.27 -8.85
C LYS A 82 -2.96 -8.20 -9.04
N ALA A 83 -2.50 -7.93 -10.26
CA ALA A 83 -1.08 -7.80 -10.57
C ALA A 83 -0.46 -6.59 -9.87
N LEU A 84 -1.12 -5.42 -9.92
CA LEU A 84 -0.69 -4.21 -9.20
C LEU A 84 -0.59 -4.44 -7.71
N TYR A 85 -1.61 -5.06 -7.10
CA TYR A 85 -1.60 -5.36 -5.67
C TYR A 85 -0.42 -6.27 -5.29
N ALA A 86 -0.20 -7.35 -6.05
CA ALA A 86 0.91 -8.28 -5.80
C ALA A 86 2.28 -7.61 -5.99
N ASP A 87 2.44 -6.80 -7.02
CA ASP A 87 3.70 -6.09 -7.31
C ASP A 87 3.98 -5.01 -6.24
N GLY A 88 2.95 -4.27 -5.80
CA GLY A 88 3.05 -3.30 -4.71
C GLY A 88 3.46 -3.95 -3.38
N VAL A 89 2.86 -5.09 -3.02
CA VAL A 89 3.30 -5.89 -1.85
C VAL A 89 4.76 -6.34 -2.01
N GLY A 90 5.19 -6.68 -3.23
CA GLY A 90 6.59 -6.97 -3.53
C GLY A 90 7.51 -5.76 -3.31
N ALA A 91 7.14 -4.58 -3.79
CA ALA A 91 7.90 -3.34 -3.61
C ALA A 91 8.06 -2.96 -2.13
N TYR A 92 7.03 -3.25 -1.32
CA TYR A 92 7.02 -3.01 0.12
C TYR A 92 8.11 -3.80 0.89
N SER A 93 8.63 -4.89 0.33
CA SER A 93 9.73 -5.65 0.93
C SER A 93 11.00 -4.81 1.15
N GLY A 94 11.29 -3.84 0.27
CA GLY A 94 12.49 -3.00 0.35
C GLY A 94 12.53 -2.19 1.65
N PRO A 95 11.54 -1.30 1.90
CA PRO A 95 11.48 -0.53 3.14
C PRO A 95 11.40 -1.43 4.38
N LEU A 96 10.66 -2.55 4.31
CA LEU A 96 10.52 -3.48 5.42
C LEU A 96 11.88 -4.07 5.85
N HIS A 97 12.66 -4.61 4.91
CA HIS A 97 13.96 -5.21 5.21
C HIS A 97 14.97 -4.20 5.75
N ILE A 98 14.97 -2.97 5.20
CA ILE A 98 15.86 -1.91 5.67
C ILE A 98 15.50 -1.50 7.10
N CYS A 99 14.22 -1.30 7.40
CA CYS A 99 13.77 -0.96 8.74
C CYS A 99 14.04 -2.08 9.75
N ASP A 100 13.79 -3.34 9.40
CA ASP A 100 14.09 -4.48 10.27
C ASP A 100 15.59 -4.58 10.57
N GLY A 101 16.45 -4.34 9.57
CA GLY A 101 17.91 -4.27 9.75
C GLY A 101 18.37 -3.14 10.68
N LEU A 102 17.56 -2.10 10.85
CA LEU A 102 17.76 -1.00 11.80
C LEU A 102 17.07 -1.23 13.16
N GLY A 103 16.42 -2.38 13.35
CA GLY A 103 15.67 -2.71 14.56
C GLY A 103 14.30 -2.05 14.67
N ILE A 104 13.81 -1.43 13.59
CA ILE A 104 12.49 -0.79 13.53
C ILE A 104 11.48 -1.82 13.02
N LYS A 105 10.46 -2.10 13.82
CA LYS A 105 9.42 -3.09 13.54
C LYS A 105 8.03 -2.49 13.69
N TRP A 106 7.05 -3.07 13.02
CA TRP A 106 5.65 -2.71 13.14
C TRP A 106 4.74 -3.87 12.74
#